data_AF-A0A8E1WC65-F1
#
_entry.id   AF-A0A8E1WC65-F1
#
_cell.length_a   1.000
_cell.length_b   1.000
_cell.length_c   1.000
_cell.angle_alpha   90.00
_cell.angle_beta   90.00
_cell.angle_gamma   90.00
#
_symmetry.space_group_name_H-M   'P 1'
#
loop_
_entity.id
_entity.type
_entity.pdbx_description
1 polymer ?
#
loop_
_entity_poly.entity_id
_entity_poly.type
_entity_poly.pdbx_seq_one_letter_code
_entity_poly.pdbx_strand_id
1 'polypeptide(L)'
;MSKFLLALWVAARASYVLGPYGSGPAIAAVFLFALTVTTAVYVISSRDRRNYKIVLLLCGFSASAAMTAASYQVGLTSRLSLAAMTGLLMVVGGRVIPTLTAAYLCNSGAPLVPAPLAVVEKASAAAAALALTFWIAMPDAQVTAVACAACASLQLARATQWRGWQVRLPAAVAALHVGYCWIGLGFALLALHILVPLHVSTAAGVHAWTVGAFGTMSLAIMGSMIRKHSGLAFARSIRATAAYAAMTGAAVTRVGGELIASHGSVLLALSGGLWLVAFLLFIAAFHQPLLVRGCPPDR
;
A
#
# COMPACT_ATOMS: atom_id res chain seq x y z
N MET A 1 -20.27 -1.93 -3.91
CA MET A 1 -19.86 -3.07 -3.07
C MET A 1 -21.12 -3.78 -2.64
N SER A 2 -21.24 -5.10 -2.82
CA SER A 2 -22.44 -5.82 -2.38
C SER A 2 -22.54 -5.71 -0.85
N LYS A 3 -23.76 -5.54 -0.32
CA LYS A 3 -24.02 -5.50 1.13
C LYS A 3 -23.42 -6.72 1.84
N PHE A 4 -23.36 -7.85 1.13
CA PHE A 4 -22.71 -9.09 1.55
C PHE A 4 -21.22 -8.94 1.89
N LEU A 5 -20.41 -8.36 0.98
CA LEU A 5 -18.97 -8.16 1.24
C LEU A 5 -18.73 -7.23 2.42
N LEU A 6 -19.57 -6.20 2.57
CA LEU A 6 -19.51 -5.31 3.72
C LEU A 6 -19.83 -6.06 5.02
N ALA A 7 -20.88 -6.88 5.03
CA ALA A 7 -21.26 -7.68 6.20
C ALA A 7 -20.14 -8.64 6.62
N LEU A 8 -19.52 -9.36 5.65
CA LEU A 8 -18.38 -10.23 5.93
C LEU A 8 -17.18 -9.47 6.50
N TRP A 9 -16.88 -8.29 5.95
CA TRP A 9 -15.80 -7.44 6.45
C TRP A 9 -16.06 -7.00 7.90
N VAL A 10 -17.28 -6.51 8.20
CA VAL A 10 -17.65 -6.11 9.57
C VAL A 10 -17.60 -7.30 10.52
N ALA A 11 -18.15 -8.45 10.11
CA ALA A 11 -18.13 -9.68 10.91
C ALA A 11 -16.69 -10.11 11.23
N ALA A 12 -15.78 -10.05 10.25
CA ALA A 12 -14.37 -10.37 10.46
C ALA A 12 -13.71 -9.42 11.49
N ARG A 13 -14.07 -8.13 11.51
CA ARG A 13 -13.53 -7.17 12.50
C ARG A 13 -14.12 -7.39 13.88
N ALA A 14 -15.43 -7.60 13.96
CA ALA A 14 -16.12 -7.86 15.21
C ALA A 14 -15.62 -9.14 15.90
N SER A 15 -15.30 -10.19 15.14
CA SER A 15 -14.81 -11.46 15.70
C SER A 15 -13.42 -11.39 16.31
N TYR A 16 -12.56 -10.43 15.94
CA TYR A 16 -11.30 -10.20 16.67
C TYR A 16 -11.51 -9.63 18.08
N VAL A 17 -12.66 -9.01 18.34
CA VAL A 17 -12.99 -8.38 19.63
C VAL A 17 -13.93 -9.26 20.46
N LEU A 18 -14.93 -9.85 19.81
CA LEU A 18 -16.05 -10.54 20.45
C LEU A 18 -16.04 -12.06 20.23
N GLY A 19 -15.25 -12.53 19.27
CA GLY A 19 -15.29 -13.92 18.82
C GLY A 19 -14.32 -14.83 19.60
N PRO A 20 -14.54 -16.15 19.56
CA PRO A 20 -13.56 -17.13 20.04
C PRO A 20 -12.23 -16.98 19.31
N TYR A 21 -11.13 -17.37 19.97
CA TYR A 21 -9.80 -17.44 19.35
C TYR A 21 -9.85 -18.19 18.02
N GLY A 22 -9.30 -17.60 16.95
CA GLY A 22 -9.27 -18.19 15.61
C GLY A 22 -10.47 -17.85 14.70
N SER A 23 -11.59 -17.37 15.23
CA SER A 23 -12.75 -16.98 14.42
C SER A 23 -12.48 -15.74 13.54
N GLY A 24 -11.64 -14.81 14.01
CA GLY A 24 -11.16 -13.64 13.26
C GLY A 24 -10.51 -14.00 11.93
N PRO A 25 -9.40 -14.75 11.94
CA PRO A 25 -8.72 -15.21 10.72
C PRO A 25 -9.63 -16.00 9.77
N ALA A 26 -10.49 -16.88 10.29
CA ALA A 26 -11.39 -17.68 9.47
C ALA A 26 -12.40 -16.83 8.69
N ILE A 27 -13.08 -15.90 9.37
CA ILE A 27 -14.05 -15.01 8.71
C ILE A 27 -13.34 -14.04 7.74
N ALA A 28 -12.13 -13.57 8.10
CA ALA A 28 -11.31 -12.76 7.21
C ALA A 28 -10.91 -13.50 5.92
N ALA A 29 -10.60 -14.81 6.03
CA ALA A 29 -10.30 -15.65 4.87
C ALA A 29 -11.54 -15.81 3.97
N VAL A 30 -12.72 -16.02 4.54
CA VAL A 30 -14.00 -16.06 3.78
C VAL A 30 -14.28 -14.74 3.07
N PHE A 31 -14.08 -13.61 3.76
CA PHE A 31 -14.20 -12.28 3.14
C PHE A 31 -13.25 -12.11 1.94
N LEU A 32 -11.96 -12.45 2.10
CA LEU A 32 -10.96 -12.30 1.05
C LEU A 32 -11.21 -13.26 -0.12
N PHE A 33 -11.70 -14.48 0.15
CA PHE A 33 -12.11 -15.41 -0.88
C PHE A 33 -13.30 -14.86 -1.68
N ALA A 34 -14.35 -14.40 -1.01
CA ALA A 34 -15.52 -13.81 -1.65
C ALA A 34 -15.16 -12.56 -2.49
N LEU A 35 -14.28 -11.70 -1.96
CA LEU A 35 -13.75 -10.54 -2.68
C LEU A 35 -12.99 -10.98 -3.94
N THR A 36 -12.10 -11.95 -3.81
CA THR A 36 -11.28 -12.47 -4.91
C THR A 36 -12.15 -13.06 -6.00
N VAL A 37 -13.12 -13.91 -5.66
CA VAL A 37 -14.07 -14.51 -6.62
C VAL A 37 -14.88 -13.43 -7.32
N THR A 38 -15.43 -12.47 -6.57
CA THR A 38 -16.22 -11.37 -7.14
C THR A 38 -15.38 -10.57 -8.14
N THR A 39 -14.16 -10.16 -7.75
CA THR A 39 -13.26 -9.43 -8.64
C THR A 39 -12.84 -10.26 -9.84
N ALA A 40 -12.54 -11.56 -9.67
CA ALA A 40 -12.17 -12.46 -10.75
C ALA A 40 -13.29 -12.59 -11.79
N VAL A 41 -14.52 -12.82 -11.34
CA VAL A 41 -15.69 -12.92 -12.23
C VAL A 41 -15.82 -11.65 -13.07
N TYR A 42 -15.81 -10.47 -12.45
CA TYR A 42 -15.93 -9.19 -13.19
C TYR A 42 -14.79 -9.00 -14.20
N VAL A 43 -13.55 -9.25 -13.79
CA VAL A 43 -12.37 -9.02 -14.64
C VAL A 43 -12.32 -9.99 -15.82
N ILE A 44 -12.67 -11.26 -15.60
CA ILE A 44 -12.71 -12.29 -16.65
C ILE A 44 -13.90 -12.04 -17.57
N SER A 45 -15.09 -11.77 -17.04
CA SER A 45 -16.29 -11.52 -17.83
C SER A 45 -16.14 -10.27 -18.71
N SER A 46 -15.47 -9.23 -18.22
CA SER A 46 -15.18 -8.01 -18.99
C SER A 46 -13.96 -8.15 -19.91
N ARG A 47 -13.27 -9.30 -19.91
CA ARG A 47 -12.02 -9.56 -20.64
C ARG A 47 -10.94 -8.51 -20.39
N ASP A 48 -10.92 -7.92 -19.19
CA ASP A 48 -9.96 -6.89 -18.82
C ASP A 48 -8.61 -7.51 -18.44
N ARG A 49 -7.86 -7.90 -19.47
CA ARG A 49 -6.54 -8.53 -19.33
C ARG A 49 -5.55 -7.67 -18.55
N ARG A 50 -5.76 -6.34 -18.49
CA ARG A 50 -4.90 -5.45 -17.70
C ARG A 50 -5.03 -5.76 -16.21
N ASN A 51 -6.18 -6.27 -15.76
CA ASN A 51 -6.46 -6.53 -14.34
C ASN A 51 -6.28 -7.99 -13.91
N TYR A 52 -5.83 -8.89 -14.79
CA TYR A 52 -5.53 -10.29 -14.44
C TYR A 52 -4.47 -10.40 -13.34
N LYS A 53 -3.46 -9.51 -13.35
CA LYS A 53 -2.41 -9.45 -12.33
C LYS A 53 -2.98 -9.12 -10.93
N ILE A 54 -4.00 -8.27 -10.87
CA ILE A 54 -4.67 -7.93 -9.61
C ILE A 54 -5.38 -9.16 -9.05
N VAL A 55 -6.10 -9.90 -9.90
CA VAL A 55 -6.77 -11.15 -9.50
C VAL A 55 -5.76 -12.17 -9.00
N LEU A 56 -4.65 -12.38 -9.71
CA LEU A 56 -3.58 -13.29 -9.28
C LEU A 56 -3.04 -12.95 -7.87
N LEU A 57 -2.77 -11.67 -7.62
CA LEU A 57 -2.28 -11.22 -6.32
C LEU A 57 -3.36 -11.33 -5.23
N LEU A 58 -4.63 -11.06 -5.55
CA LEU A 58 -5.75 -11.32 -4.64
C LEU A 58 -5.88 -12.81 -4.29
N CYS A 59 -5.67 -13.71 -5.25
CA CYS A 59 -5.61 -15.16 -4.97
C CYS A 59 -4.49 -15.49 -3.98
N GLY A 60 -3.29 -14.93 -4.17
CA GLY A 60 -2.17 -15.11 -3.23
C GLY A 60 -2.51 -14.60 -1.82
N PHE A 61 -3.14 -13.43 -1.73
CA PHE A 61 -3.56 -12.87 -0.44
C PHE A 61 -4.67 -13.70 0.22
N SER A 62 -5.66 -14.13 -0.55
CA SER A 62 -6.73 -15.03 -0.07
C SER A 62 -6.18 -16.37 0.40
N ALA A 63 -5.21 -16.94 -0.31
CA ALA A 63 -4.55 -18.18 0.08
C ALA A 63 -3.79 -18.01 1.41
N SER A 64 -3.04 -16.90 1.56
CA SER A 64 -2.34 -16.59 2.82
C SER A 64 -3.30 -16.48 4.01
N ALA A 65 -4.49 -15.91 3.80
CA ALA A 65 -5.50 -15.78 4.84
C ALA A 65 -6.11 -17.14 5.23
N ALA A 66 -6.41 -18.00 4.25
CA ALA A 66 -6.88 -19.36 4.50
C ALA A 66 -5.84 -20.19 5.27
N MET A 67 -4.56 -20.10 4.87
CA MET A 67 -3.46 -20.75 5.57
C MET A 67 -3.30 -20.22 7.01
N THR A 68 -3.48 -18.92 7.21
CA THR A 68 -3.46 -18.30 8.56
C THR A 68 -4.61 -18.81 9.42
N ALA A 69 -5.82 -18.94 8.86
CA ALA A 69 -6.96 -19.52 9.56
C ALA A 69 -6.74 -20.99 9.93
N ALA A 70 -5.99 -21.73 9.10
CA ALA A 70 -5.56 -23.09 9.37
C ALA A 70 -4.32 -23.18 10.30
N SER A 71 -3.86 -22.06 10.87
CA SER A 71 -2.65 -21.98 11.71
C SER A 71 -1.38 -22.53 11.03
N TYR A 72 -1.32 -22.49 9.71
CA TYR A 72 -0.17 -22.96 8.94
C TYR A 72 0.97 -21.94 9.01
N GLN A 73 2.17 -22.40 9.38
CA GLN A 73 3.45 -21.67 9.38
C GLN A 73 3.35 -20.13 9.32
N VAL A 74 3.27 -19.48 10.48
CA VAL A 74 3.07 -18.01 10.61
C VAL A 74 4.07 -17.18 9.77
N GLY A 75 5.33 -17.63 9.70
CA GLY A 75 6.36 -16.95 8.90
C GLY A 75 6.08 -16.99 7.40
N LEU A 76 5.59 -18.11 6.87
CA LEU A 76 5.27 -18.23 5.45
C LEU A 76 4.01 -17.44 5.10
N THR A 77 2.96 -17.55 5.91
CA THR A 77 1.67 -16.88 5.65
C THR A 77 1.80 -15.36 5.70
N SER A 78 2.55 -14.83 6.67
CA SER A 78 2.86 -13.40 6.74
C SER A 78 3.62 -12.92 5.51
N ARG A 79 4.70 -13.61 5.09
CA ARG A 79 5.46 -13.26 3.88
C ARG A 79 4.61 -13.31 2.62
N LEU A 80 3.81 -14.37 2.43
CA LEU A 80 2.91 -14.49 1.28
C LEU A 80 1.88 -13.34 1.25
N SER A 81 1.29 -13.02 2.40
CA SER A 81 0.32 -11.93 2.51
C SER A 81 0.92 -10.57 2.17
N LEU A 82 2.10 -10.26 2.73
CA LEU A 82 2.82 -9.01 2.52
C LEU A 82 3.30 -8.90 1.07
N ALA A 83 3.83 -9.97 0.49
CA ALA A 83 4.24 -9.99 -0.90
C ALA A 83 3.07 -9.73 -1.86
N ALA A 84 1.93 -10.38 -1.65
CA ALA A 84 0.73 -10.16 -2.44
C ALA A 84 0.24 -8.70 -2.34
N MET A 85 0.23 -8.15 -1.13
CA MET A 85 -0.26 -6.80 -0.85
C MET A 85 0.69 -5.71 -1.38
N THR A 86 2.01 -5.88 -1.22
CA THR A 86 3.02 -5.00 -1.83
C THR A 86 2.96 -5.08 -3.36
N GLY A 87 2.78 -6.28 -3.92
CA GLY A 87 2.53 -6.48 -5.35
C GLY A 87 1.31 -5.71 -5.85
N LEU A 88 0.18 -5.79 -5.13
CA LEU A 88 -1.04 -5.05 -5.47
C LEU A 88 -0.78 -3.55 -5.46
N LEU A 89 -0.06 -3.06 -4.46
CA LEU A 89 0.28 -1.66 -4.33
C LEU A 89 1.18 -1.17 -5.47
N MET A 90 2.17 -1.97 -5.91
CA MET A 90 3.03 -1.63 -7.05
C MET A 90 2.26 -1.60 -8.38
N VAL A 91 1.30 -2.52 -8.57
CA VAL A 91 0.46 -2.59 -9.78
C VAL A 91 -0.52 -1.42 -9.82
N VAL A 92 -1.23 -1.17 -8.72
CA VAL A 92 -2.22 -0.09 -8.62
C VAL A 92 -1.52 1.27 -8.60
N GLY A 93 -0.49 1.44 -7.78
CA GLY A 93 0.32 2.65 -7.68
C GLY A 93 0.96 3.02 -9.02
N GLY A 94 1.51 2.04 -9.73
CA GLY A 94 2.09 2.26 -11.06
C GLY A 94 1.11 2.75 -12.13
N ARG A 95 -0.20 2.77 -11.85
CA ARG A 95 -1.21 3.36 -12.73
C ARG A 95 -1.77 4.64 -12.15
N VAL A 96 -2.15 4.60 -10.87
CA VAL A 96 -2.81 5.70 -10.18
C VAL A 96 -1.88 6.90 -10.04
N ILE A 97 -0.62 6.68 -9.67
CA ILE A 97 0.36 7.75 -9.45
C ILE A 97 0.66 8.52 -10.73
N PRO A 98 1.11 7.89 -11.84
CA PRO A 98 1.37 8.63 -13.08
C PRO A 98 0.11 9.28 -13.65
N THR A 99 -1.06 8.62 -13.57
CA THR A 99 -2.31 9.19 -14.08
C THR A 99 -2.74 10.44 -13.29
N LEU A 100 -2.71 10.38 -11.95
CA LEU A 100 -3.05 11.53 -11.12
C LEU A 100 -2.01 12.65 -11.24
N THR A 101 -0.74 12.30 -11.40
CA THR A 101 0.32 13.30 -11.60
C THR A 101 0.16 14.03 -12.93
N ALA A 102 -0.09 13.29 -14.03
CA ALA A 102 -0.37 13.89 -15.33
C ALA A 102 -1.63 14.75 -15.32
N ALA A 103 -2.72 14.26 -14.70
CA ALA A 103 -3.96 15.03 -14.57
C ALA A 103 -3.77 16.33 -13.76
N TYR A 104 -3.01 16.27 -12.66
CA TYR A 104 -2.68 17.44 -11.87
C TYR A 104 -1.82 18.46 -12.64
N LEU A 105 -0.77 18.00 -13.33
CA LEU A 105 0.14 18.88 -14.06
C LEU A 105 -0.59 19.55 -15.24
N CYS A 106 -1.44 18.79 -15.95
CA CYS A 106 -2.31 19.34 -16.98
C CYS A 106 -3.25 20.42 -16.43
N ASN A 107 -3.91 20.15 -15.30
CA ASN A 107 -4.77 21.13 -14.62
C ASN A 107 -4.00 22.38 -14.13
N SER A 108 -2.69 22.27 -13.91
CA SER A 108 -1.85 23.36 -13.41
C SER A 108 -1.12 24.12 -14.51
N GLY A 109 -1.38 23.81 -15.79
CA GLY A 109 -0.68 24.42 -16.92
C GLY A 109 0.81 24.04 -17.04
N ALA A 110 1.25 22.99 -16.32
CA ALA A 110 2.63 22.53 -16.35
C ALA A 110 2.90 21.60 -17.54
N PRO A 111 4.17 21.44 -17.97
CA PRO A 111 4.51 20.55 -19.08
C PRO A 111 4.06 19.11 -18.85
N LEU A 112 3.62 18.46 -19.93
CA LEU A 112 3.17 17.07 -19.91
C LEU A 112 4.27 16.13 -19.43
N VAL A 113 3.86 15.07 -18.72
CA VAL A 113 4.75 13.97 -18.31
C VAL A 113 4.91 13.03 -19.51
N PRO A 114 6.15 12.75 -19.97
CA PRO A 114 6.39 11.78 -21.03
C PRO A 114 5.85 10.39 -20.66
N ALA A 115 5.50 9.59 -21.67
CA ALA A 115 5.11 8.21 -21.45
C ALA A 115 6.26 7.42 -20.79
N PRO A 116 6.00 6.59 -19.75
CA PRO A 116 7.02 5.77 -19.15
C PRO A 116 7.68 4.81 -20.16
N LEU A 117 9.00 4.62 -20.01
CA LEU A 117 9.79 3.68 -20.79
C LEU A 117 9.36 2.25 -20.47
N ALA A 118 8.86 1.54 -21.48
CA ALA A 118 8.35 0.19 -21.34
C ALA A 118 9.40 -0.80 -20.80
N VAL A 119 10.69 -0.58 -21.08
CA VAL A 119 11.78 -1.42 -20.56
C VAL A 119 11.90 -1.31 -19.04
N VAL A 120 11.81 -0.11 -18.48
CA VAL A 120 11.90 0.10 -17.03
C VAL A 120 10.65 -0.43 -16.32
N GLU A 121 9.47 -0.26 -16.92
CA GLU A 121 8.22 -0.86 -16.40
C GLU A 121 8.29 -2.39 -16.36
N LYS A 122 8.83 -3.04 -17.41
CA LYS A 122 9.01 -4.50 -17.44
C LYS A 122 10.08 -4.97 -16.46
N ALA A 123 11.22 -4.29 -16.41
CA ALA A 123 12.34 -4.64 -15.53
C ALA A 123 11.94 -4.50 -14.05
N SER A 124 11.29 -3.39 -13.66
CA SER A 124 10.81 -3.19 -12.29
C SER A 124 9.76 -4.23 -11.88
N ALA A 125 8.85 -4.61 -12.79
CA ALA A 125 7.87 -5.66 -12.53
C ALA A 125 8.53 -7.05 -12.37
N ALA A 126 9.50 -7.39 -13.22
CA ALA A 126 10.22 -8.66 -13.14
C ALA A 126 11.06 -8.73 -11.85
N ALA A 127 11.79 -7.67 -11.52
CA ALA A 127 12.58 -7.60 -10.29
C ALA A 127 11.70 -7.71 -9.03
N ALA A 128 10.52 -7.07 -9.02
CA ALA A 128 9.56 -7.23 -7.93
C ALA A 128 9.04 -8.66 -7.80
N ALA A 129 8.67 -9.29 -8.91
CA ALA A 129 8.19 -10.67 -8.89
C ALA A 129 9.27 -11.64 -8.36
N LEU A 130 10.51 -11.50 -8.83
CA LEU A 130 11.64 -12.30 -8.37
C LEU A 130 11.96 -12.06 -6.90
N ALA A 131 12.11 -10.80 -6.48
CA ALA A 131 12.45 -10.45 -5.10
C ALA A 131 11.39 -10.95 -4.11
N LEU A 132 10.10 -10.76 -4.41
CA LEU A 132 9.02 -11.24 -3.56
C LEU A 132 8.93 -12.78 -3.52
N THR A 133 9.16 -13.45 -4.66
CA THR A 133 9.15 -14.92 -4.71
C THR A 133 10.31 -15.51 -3.91
N PHE A 134 11.52 -14.97 -4.08
CA PHE A 134 12.69 -15.38 -3.31
C PHE A 134 12.51 -15.07 -1.83
N TRP A 135 11.95 -13.91 -1.47
CA TRP A 135 11.70 -13.59 -0.06
C TRP A 135 10.68 -14.54 0.59
N ILE A 136 9.64 -14.97 -0.13
CA ILE A 136 8.68 -15.97 0.38
C ILE A 136 9.39 -17.30 0.67
N ALA A 137 10.16 -17.79 -0.31
CA ALA A 137 10.72 -19.15 -0.31
C ALA A 137 12.03 -19.28 0.50
N MET A 138 12.88 -18.27 0.45
CA MET A 138 14.24 -18.24 1.01
C MET A 138 14.57 -16.85 1.57
N PRO A 139 13.88 -16.42 2.65
CA PRO A 139 13.94 -15.05 3.17
C PRO A 139 15.35 -14.57 3.55
N ASP A 140 16.22 -15.49 3.96
CA ASP A 140 17.56 -15.18 4.50
C ASP A 140 18.69 -15.46 3.49
N ALA A 141 18.36 -15.88 2.26
CA ALA A 141 19.36 -16.22 1.25
C ALA A 141 19.99 -14.98 0.60
N GLN A 142 21.28 -15.04 0.29
CA GLN A 142 21.99 -13.95 -0.39
C GLN A 142 21.38 -13.59 -1.76
N VAL A 143 20.85 -14.58 -2.49
CA VAL A 143 20.15 -14.33 -3.76
C VAL A 143 18.90 -13.46 -3.58
N THR A 144 18.20 -13.60 -2.44
CA THR A 144 17.09 -12.73 -2.04
C THR A 144 17.58 -11.31 -1.81
N ALA A 145 18.72 -11.13 -1.14
CA ALA A 145 19.31 -9.80 -0.93
C ALA A 145 19.62 -9.09 -2.25
N VAL A 146 20.26 -9.79 -3.20
CA VAL A 146 20.57 -9.26 -4.53
C VAL A 146 19.28 -8.89 -5.29
N ALA A 147 18.27 -9.76 -5.28
CA ALA A 147 17.00 -9.50 -5.92
C ALA A 147 16.27 -8.31 -5.29
N CYS A 148 16.26 -8.19 -3.96
CA CYS A 148 15.70 -7.05 -3.24
C CYS A 148 16.45 -5.75 -3.54
N ALA A 149 17.78 -5.75 -3.57
CA ALA A 149 18.58 -4.57 -3.91
C ALA A 149 18.33 -4.11 -5.36
N ALA A 150 18.29 -5.04 -6.31
CA ALA A 150 17.92 -4.75 -7.70
C ALA A 150 16.49 -4.20 -7.81
N CYS A 151 15.54 -4.80 -7.08
CA CYS A 151 14.16 -4.34 -7.03
C CYS A 151 14.06 -2.92 -6.48
N ALA A 152 14.73 -2.61 -5.36
CA ALA A 152 14.74 -1.28 -4.76
C ALA A 152 15.17 -0.21 -5.78
N SER A 153 16.30 -0.42 -6.44
CA SER A 153 16.83 0.49 -7.47
C SER A 153 15.87 0.66 -8.65
N LEU A 154 15.29 -0.45 -9.15
CA LEU A 154 14.36 -0.39 -10.27
C LEU A 154 13.01 0.24 -9.90
N GLN A 155 12.52 0.09 -8.66
CA GLN A 155 11.31 0.77 -8.22
C GLN A 155 11.52 2.28 -8.10
N LEU A 156 12.69 2.72 -7.62
CA LEU A 156 13.02 4.14 -7.57
C LEU A 156 13.21 4.71 -8.98
N ALA A 157 13.90 4.01 -9.87
CA ALA A 157 14.05 4.40 -11.28
C ALA A 157 12.70 4.40 -12.04
N ARG A 158 11.77 3.54 -11.65
CA ARG A 158 10.38 3.58 -12.15
C ARG A 158 9.67 4.85 -11.67
N ALA A 159 9.78 5.18 -10.39
CA ALA A 159 9.11 6.35 -9.79
C ALA A 159 9.59 7.68 -10.39
N THR A 160 10.87 7.78 -10.78
CA THR A 160 11.40 9.03 -11.37
C THR A 160 10.74 9.38 -12.71
N GLN A 161 10.26 8.39 -13.48
CA GLN A 161 9.58 8.65 -14.75
C GLN A 161 8.24 9.36 -14.58
N TRP A 162 7.66 9.32 -13.37
CA TRP A 162 6.40 9.97 -13.07
C TRP A 162 6.58 11.44 -12.67
N ARG A 163 7.82 11.93 -12.62
CA ARG A 163 8.19 13.33 -12.32
C ARG A 163 7.54 13.86 -11.04
N GLY A 164 7.48 13.04 -9.99
CA GLY A 164 6.86 13.41 -8.71
C GLY A 164 7.40 14.68 -8.08
N TRP A 165 8.67 15.05 -8.34
CA TRP A 165 9.28 16.29 -7.89
C TRP A 165 8.64 17.56 -8.49
N GLN A 166 7.88 17.46 -9.58
CA GLN A 166 7.13 18.58 -10.16
C GLN A 166 5.82 18.84 -9.39
N VAL A 167 5.40 17.93 -8.52
CA VAL A 167 4.20 18.06 -7.71
C VAL A 167 4.48 18.92 -6.49
N ARG A 168 4.02 20.18 -6.49
CA ARG A 168 4.13 21.07 -5.33
C ARG A 168 2.90 20.96 -4.41
N LEU A 169 1.69 21.09 -4.95
CA LEU A 169 0.42 21.00 -4.21
C LEU A 169 -0.68 20.51 -5.16
N PRO A 170 -1.28 19.32 -4.94
CA PRO A 170 -1.93 18.99 -3.68
C PRO A 170 -1.22 17.86 -2.93
N ALA A 171 -1.31 17.92 -1.61
CA ALA A 171 -0.63 16.99 -0.72
C ALA A 171 -0.95 15.51 -0.98
N ALA A 172 -2.13 15.18 -1.52
CA ALA A 172 -2.48 13.79 -1.84
C ALA A 172 -1.61 13.22 -2.97
N VAL A 173 -1.34 13.99 -4.04
CA VAL A 173 -0.49 13.51 -5.14
C VAL A 173 0.96 13.38 -4.67
N ALA A 174 1.46 14.33 -3.89
CA ALA A 174 2.79 14.22 -3.29
C ALA A 174 2.90 13.02 -2.33
N ALA A 175 1.89 12.79 -1.50
CA ALA A 175 1.83 11.65 -0.57
C ALA A 175 1.82 10.31 -1.31
N LEU A 176 1.23 10.22 -2.51
CA LEU A 176 1.33 9.02 -3.32
C LEU A 176 2.77 8.69 -3.74
N HIS A 177 3.54 9.71 -4.16
CA HIS A 177 4.96 9.53 -4.52
C HIS A 177 5.79 9.13 -3.29
N VAL A 178 5.60 9.81 -2.16
CA VAL A 178 6.24 9.46 -0.89
C VAL A 178 5.89 8.01 -0.49
N GLY A 179 4.59 7.67 -0.55
CA GLY A 179 4.07 6.34 -0.34
C GLY A 179 4.74 5.27 -1.22
N TYR A 180 4.98 5.59 -2.48
CA TYR A 180 5.66 4.67 -3.40
C TYR A 180 7.14 4.51 -3.08
N CYS A 181 7.84 5.58 -2.68
CA CYS A 181 9.25 5.52 -2.28
C CYS A 181 9.47 4.55 -1.10
N TRP A 182 8.50 4.44 -0.18
CA TRP A 182 8.52 3.44 0.90
C TRP A 182 8.56 1.99 0.39
N ILE A 183 8.03 1.70 -0.80
CA ILE A 183 8.14 0.37 -1.41
C ILE A 183 9.60 0.05 -1.72
N GLY A 184 10.30 0.96 -2.41
CA GLY A 184 11.71 0.83 -2.73
C GLY A 184 12.57 0.74 -1.48
N LEU A 185 12.30 1.58 -0.47
CA LEU A 185 12.99 1.55 0.81
C LEU A 185 12.77 0.22 1.55
N GLY A 186 11.57 -0.35 1.52
CA GLY A 186 11.32 -1.66 2.15
C GLY A 186 12.12 -2.79 1.52
N PHE A 187 12.26 -2.80 0.18
CA PHE A 187 13.16 -3.75 -0.49
C PHE A 187 14.64 -3.51 -0.12
N ALA A 188 15.08 -2.25 -0.05
CA ALA A 188 16.45 -1.92 0.36
C ALA A 188 16.74 -2.38 1.80
N LEU A 189 15.81 -2.15 2.73
CA LEU A 189 15.93 -2.57 4.12
C LEU A 189 15.92 -4.10 4.26
N LEU A 190 15.15 -4.84 3.45
CA LEU A 190 15.23 -6.30 3.44
C LEU A 190 16.57 -6.81 2.90
N ALA A 191 17.11 -6.18 1.86
CA ALA A 191 18.45 -6.51 1.38
C ALA A 191 19.51 -6.26 2.47
N LEU A 192 19.43 -5.11 3.15
CA LEU A 192 20.31 -4.79 4.27
C LEU A 192 20.14 -5.75 5.45
N HIS A 193 18.92 -6.16 5.78
CA HIS A 193 18.69 -7.16 6.83
C HIS A 193 19.45 -8.46 6.53
N ILE A 194 19.46 -8.94 5.29
CA ILE A 194 20.16 -10.17 4.92
C ILE A 194 21.69 -9.99 4.98
N LEU A 195 22.20 -8.80 4.60
CA LEU A 195 23.63 -8.51 4.56
C LEU A 195 24.23 -8.18 5.93
N VAL A 196 23.47 -7.47 6.77
CA VAL A 196 23.89 -7.00 8.10
C VAL A 196 22.78 -7.25 9.16
N PRO A 197 22.41 -8.51 9.41
CA PRO A 197 21.24 -8.87 10.23
C PRO A 197 21.30 -8.40 11.68
N LEU A 198 22.52 -8.14 12.20
CA LEU A 198 22.71 -7.61 13.56
C LEU A 198 22.34 -6.13 13.71
N HIS A 199 22.24 -5.38 12.61
CA HIS A 199 21.99 -3.94 12.62
C HIS A 199 20.63 -3.55 12.06
N VAL A 200 20.06 -4.39 11.18
CA VAL A 200 18.79 -4.11 10.51
C VAL A 200 17.87 -5.31 10.70
N SER A 201 16.76 -5.11 11.41
CA SER A 201 15.74 -6.15 11.57
C SER A 201 14.92 -6.32 10.29
N THR A 202 14.39 -7.53 10.07
CA THR A 202 13.42 -7.79 9.00
C THR A 202 12.17 -6.90 9.12
N ALA A 203 11.80 -6.55 10.36
CA ALA A 203 10.65 -5.69 10.65
C ALA A 203 10.83 -4.27 10.09
N ALA A 204 12.05 -3.75 9.95
CA ALA A 204 12.30 -2.45 9.33
C ALA A 204 11.75 -2.39 7.89
N GLY A 205 12.07 -3.41 7.07
CA GLY A 205 11.55 -3.52 5.69
C GLY A 205 10.04 -3.74 5.64
N VAL A 206 9.53 -4.61 6.52
CA VAL A 206 8.08 -4.87 6.63
C VAL A 206 7.31 -3.61 7.05
N HIS A 207 7.84 -2.79 7.95
CA HIS A 207 7.20 -1.55 8.39
C HIS A 207 7.32 -0.42 7.39
N ALA A 208 8.39 -0.38 6.60
CA ALA A 208 8.45 0.50 5.44
C ALA A 208 7.31 0.19 4.46
N TRP A 209 7.02 -1.08 4.18
CA TRP A 209 5.87 -1.44 3.34
C TRP A 209 4.53 -1.19 4.02
N THR A 210 4.34 -1.67 5.24
CA THR A 210 3.02 -1.67 5.90
C THR A 210 2.64 -0.29 6.42
N VAL A 211 3.49 0.35 7.21
CA VAL A 211 3.20 1.67 7.80
C VAL A 211 3.47 2.77 6.76
N GLY A 212 4.62 2.71 6.09
CA GLY A 212 5.02 3.68 5.08
C GLY A 212 4.15 3.60 3.83
N ALA A 213 4.29 2.53 3.06
CA ALA A 213 3.66 2.44 1.75
C ALA A 213 2.14 2.25 1.86
N PHE A 214 1.65 1.25 2.61
CA PHE A 214 0.20 0.98 2.68
C PHE A 214 -0.51 2.13 3.38
N GLY A 215 -0.04 2.55 4.56
CA GLY A 215 -0.62 3.68 5.30
C GLY A 215 -0.70 4.96 4.46
N THR A 216 0.43 5.42 3.92
CA THR A 216 0.48 6.69 3.18
C THR A 216 -0.31 6.63 1.88
N MET A 217 -0.13 5.57 1.07
CA MET A 217 -0.82 5.45 -0.21
C MET A 217 -2.32 5.22 -0.03
N SER A 218 -2.76 4.43 0.95
CA SER A 218 -4.19 4.23 1.20
C SER A 218 -4.89 5.53 1.55
N LEU A 219 -4.34 6.34 2.47
CA LEU A 219 -4.91 7.66 2.79
C LEU A 219 -4.92 8.58 1.56
N ALA A 220 -3.85 8.59 0.78
CA ALA A 220 -3.73 9.45 -0.39
C ALA A 220 -4.71 9.05 -1.52
N ILE A 221 -4.88 7.76 -1.78
CA ILE A 221 -5.86 7.22 -2.75
C ILE A 221 -7.28 7.54 -2.28
N MET A 222 -7.61 7.23 -1.01
CA MET A 222 -8.95 7.50 -0.47
C MET A 222 -9.29 8.99 -0.56
N GLY A 223 -8.40 9.86 -0.09
CA GLY A 223 -8.62 11.31 -0.16
C GLY A 223 -8.75 11.83 -1.59
N SER A 224 -7.98 11.28 -2.54
CA SER A 224 -8.09 11.63 -3.97
C SER A 224 -9.44 11.22 -4.55
N MET A 225 -9.93 10.03 -4.21
CA MET A 225 -11.22 9.53 -4.69
C MET A 225 -12.40 10.29 -4.08
N ILE A 226 -12.35 10.61 -2.78
CA ILE A 226 -13.37 11.46 -2.12
C ILE A 226 -13.45 12.80 -2.85
N ARG A 227 -12.32 13.48 -3.05
CA ARG A 227 -12.28 14.76 -3.78
C ARG A 227 -12.81 14.66 -5.20
N LYS A 228 -12.43 13.62 -5.93
CA LYS A 228 -12.92 13.39 -7.30
C LYS A 228 -14.44 13.27 -7.33
N HIS A 229 -15.02 12.48 -6.43
CA HIS A 229 -16.48 12.27 -6.40
C HIS A 229 -17.26 13.44 -5.80
N SER A 230 -16.63 14.30 -5.01
CA SER A 230 -17.24 15.53 -4.49
C SER A 230 -17.02 16.76 -5.39
N GLY A 231 -16.45 16.61 -6.59
CA GLY A 231 -16.16 17.74 -7.48
C GLY A 231 -15.06 18.68 -6.99
N LEU A 232 -14.30 18.29 -5.97
CA LEU A 232 -13.24 19.07 -5.32
C LEU A 232 -11.85 18.54 -5.69
N ALA A 233 -11.69 18.07 -6.93
CA ALA A 233 -10.43 17.52 -7.43
C ALA A 233 -9.28 18.49 -7.17
N PHE A 234 -8.18 17.98 -6.62
CA PHE A 234 -6.97 18.75 -6.30
C PHE A 234 -7.12 19.90 -5.29
N ALA A 235 -8.28 20.06 -4.64
CA ALA A 235 -8.47 21.09 -3.62
C ALA A 235 -7.49 20.92 -2.44
N ARG A 236 -6.98 22.06 -1.95
CA ARG A 236 -6.04 22.10 -0.82
C ARG A 236 -6.78 21.92 0.50
N SER A 237 -6.13 21.28 1.46
CA SER A 237 -6.64 21.14 2.83
C SER A 237 -5.46 20.97 3.77
N ILE A 238 -5.36 21.87 4.75
CA ILE A 238 -4.32 21.80 5.77
C ILE A 238 -4.46 20.51 6.60
N ARG A 239 -5.69 20.12 6.94
CA ARG A 239 -5.97 18.89 7.70
C ARG A 239 -5.56 17.64 6.93
N ALA A 240 -5.90 17.56 5.64
CA ALA A 240 -5.48 16.42 4.81
C ALA A 240 -3.96 16.36 4.64
N THR A 241 -3.32 17.52 4.47
CA THR A 241 -1.85 17.62 4.36
C THR A 241 -1.18 17.15 5.64
N ALA A 242 -1.66 17.61 6.79
CA ALA A 242 -1.18 17.19 8.11
C ALA A 242 -1.43 15.69 8.36
N ALA A 243 -2.54 15.13 7.88
CA ALA A 243 -2.80 13.68 7.95
C ALA A 243 -1.75 12.86 7.19
N TYR A 244 -1.41 13.26 5.96
CA TYR A 244 -0.39 12.57 5.16
C TYR A 244 1.02 12.73 5.75
N ALA A 245 1.35 13.91 6.27
CA ALA A 245 2.61 14.16 6.95
C ALA A 245 2.73 13.34 8.25
N ALA A 246 1.67 13.29 9.06
CA ALA A 246 1.62 12.49 10.29
C ALA A 246 1.78 11.00 9.99
N MET A 247 1.12 10.47 8.94
CA MET A 247 1.28 9.07 8.52
C MET A 247 2.72 8.77 8.07
N THR A 248 3.33 9.67 7.30
CA THR A 248 4.74 9.52 6.89
C THR A 248 5.67 9.58 8.11
N GLY A 249 5.41 10.48 9.06
CA GLY A 249 6.15 10.57 10.32
C GLY A 249 5.99 9.31 11.18
N ALA A 250 4.80 8.72 11.21
CA ALA A 250 4.56 7.44 11.88
C ALA A 250 5.41 6.32 11.27
N ALA A 251 5.57 6.30 9.95
CA ALA A 251 6.43 5.34 9.25
C ALA A 251 7.93 5.57 9.55
N VAL A 252 8.40 6.82 9.48
CA VAL A 252 9.79 7.17 9.81
C VAL A 252 10.15 6.74 11.23
N THR A 253 9.30 7.07 12.20
CA THR A 253 9.51 6.71 13.61
C THR A 253 9.39 5.20 13.82
N ARG A 254 8.47 4.52 13.11
CA ARG A 254 8.35 3.05 13.18
C ARG A 254 9.62 2.35 12.71
N VAL A 255 10.17 2.76 11.56
CA VAL A 255 11.39 2.18 10.98
C VAL A 255 12.60 2.59 11.81
N GLY A 256 12.67 3.84 12.28
CA GLY A 256 13.73 4.31 13.17
C GLY A 256 13.81 3.49 14.47
N GLY A 257 12.67 3.10 15.03
CA GLY A 257 12.61 2.22 16.21
C GLY A 257 13.19 0.83 16.00
N GLU A 258 13.27 0.36 14.75
CA GLU A 258 13.92 -0.91 14.39
C GLU A 258 15.42 -0.78 14.12
N LEU A 259 15.91 0.44 13.88
CA LEU A 259 17.32 0.72 13.56
C LEU A 259 18.09 1.26 14.78
N ILE A 260 17.40 1.88 15.74
CA ILE A 260 18.01 2.56 16.90
C ILE A 260 17.53 1.88 18.18
N ALA A 261 18.24 0.82 18.59
CA ALA A 261 17.86 0.01 19.75
C ALA A 261 17.70 0.82 21.05
N SER A 262 18.52 1.86 21.26
CA SER A 262 18.52 2.68 22.48
C SER A 262 17.25 3.51 22.70
N HIS A 263 16.46 3.77 21.66
CA HIS A 263 15.26 4.63 21.72
C HIS A 263 14.00 3.93 21.19
N GLY A 264 14.03 2.60 21.03
CA GLY A 264 12.96 1.83 20.40
C GLY A 264 11.57 2.10 21.00
N SER A 265 11.42 2.02 22.33
CA SER A 265 10.12 2.18 22.99
C SER A 265 9.46 3.55 22.77
N VAL A 266 10.25 4.62 22.86
CA VAL A 266 9.78 6.00 22.63
C VAL A 266 9.38 6.20 21.17
N LEU A 267 10.19 5.69 20.23
CA LEU A 267 9.90 5.77 18.80
C LEU A 267 8.64 4.97 18.41
N LEU A 268 8.42 3.81 19.04
CA LEU A 268 7.21 3.00 18.87
C LEU A 268 5.97 3.75 19.39
N ALA A 269 6.04 4.34 20.59
CA ALA A 269 4.94 5.12 21.15
C ALA A 269 4.61 6.34 20.29
N LEU A 270 5.63 7.08 19.83
CA LEU A 270 5.48 8.20 18.92
C LEU A 270 4.87 7.79 17.58
N SER A 271 5.29 6.65 17.02
CA SER A 271 4.72 6.09 15.80
C SER A 271 3.22 5.81 15.96
N GLY A 272 2.81 5.16 17.04
CA GLY A 272 1.41 4.90 17.36
C GLY A 272 0.59 6.20 17.54
N GLY A 273 1.15 7.20 18.22
CA GLY A 273 0.52 8.51 18.38
C GLY A 273 0.32 9.23 17.05
N LEU A 274 1.36 9.29 16.21
CA LEU A 274 1.30 9.89 14.88
C LEU A 274 0.31 9.17 13.96
N TRP A 275 0.22 7.84 14.07
CA TRP A 275 -0.77 7.03 13.34
C TRP A 275 -2.19 7.43 13.72
N LEU A 276 -2.50 7.52 15.03
CA LEU A 276 -3.83 7.96 15.50
C LEU A 276 -4.15 9.38 15.01
N VAL A 277 -3.21 10.31 15.15
CA VAL A 277 -3.35 11.69 14.67
C VAL A 277 -3.62 11.73 13.17
N ALA A 278 -2.93 10.92 12.37
CA ALA A 278 -3.12 10.86 10.93
C ALA A 278 -4.57 10.48 10.56
N PHE A 279 -5.14 9.45 11.19
CA PHE A 279 -6.51 9.03 10.93
C PHE A 279 -7.55 10.03 11.44
N LEU A 280 -7.35 10.63 12.63
CA LEU A 280 -8.24 11.65 13.16
C LEU A 280 -8.28 12.89 12.25
N LEU A 281 -7.11 13.36 11.79
CA LEU A 281 -7.02 14.47 10.84
C LEU A 281 -7.64 14.13 9.49
N PHE A 282 -7.48 12.90 9.01
CA PHE A 282 -8.11 12.43 7.78
C PHE A 282 -9.63 12.48 7.89
N ILE A 283 -10.21 11.93 8.96
CA ILE A 283 -11.66 12.00 9.21
C ILE A 283 -12.10 13.46 9.31
N ALA A 284 -11.40 14.29 10.09
CA ALA A 284 -11.72 15.71 10.23
C ALA A 284 -11.64 16.49 8.90
N ALA A 285 -10.79 16.06 7.95
CA ALA A 285 -10.66 16.66 6.62
C ALA A 285 -11.77 16.26 5.65
N PHE A 286 -12.36 15.07 5.82
CA PHE A 286 -13.26 14.47 4.83
C PHE A 286 -14.65 14.09 5.37
N HIS A 287 -14.96 14.33 6.65
CA HIS A 287 -16.23 13.96 7.27
C HIS A 287 -17.47 14.50 6.51
N GLN A 288 -17.46 15.76 6.06
CA GLN A 288 -18.58 16.33 5.30
C GLN A 288 -18.84 15.58 3.98
N PRO A 289 -17.86 15.45 3.07
CA PRO A 289 -18.00 14.61 1.87
C PRO A 289 -18.43 13.16 2.11
N LEU A 290 -18.08 12.59 3.27
CA LEU A 290 -18.39 11.19 3.61
C LEU A 290 -19.84 11.01 4.09
N LEU A 291 -20.43 12.03 4.72
CA LEU A 291 -21.78 11.97 5.28
C LEU A 291 -22.85 12.46 4.30
N VAL A 292 -22.50 13.39 3.42
CA VAL A 292 -23.43 13.89 2.39
C VAL A 292 -23.46 12.88 1.24
N ARG A 293 -24.58 12.17 1.06
CA ARG A 293 -24.82 11.42 -0.18
C ARG A 293 -24.73 12.41 -1.33
N GLY A 294 -23.80 12.18 -2.27
CA GLY A 294 -23.74 12.99 -3.48
C GLY A 294 -25.12 13.01 -4.14
N CYS A 295 -25.67 14.20 -4.37
CA CYS A 295 -26.73 14.38 -5.34
C CYS A 295 -26.21 13.76 -6.67
N PRO A 296 -26.99 12.95 -7.39
CA PRO A 296 -26.57 12.49 -8.71
C PRO A 296 -26.15 13.71 -9.53
N PRO A 297 -25.05 13.64 -10.31
CA PRO A 297 -24.81 14.68 -11.29
C PRO A 297 -26.03 14.74 -12.21
N ASP A 298 -26.60 15.94 -12.38
CA ASP A 298 -27.64 16.18 -13.36
C ASP A 298 -27.13 15.65 -14.72
N ARG A 299 -27.92 14.76 -15.31
CA ARG A 299 -27.62 14.14 -16.62
C ARG A 299 -27.88 15.12 -17.75
#